data_AF-A0AA42RCH8-F1
#
_entry.id   AF-A0AA42RCH8-F1
#
_cell.length_a   1.000
_cell.length_b   1.000
_cell.length_c   1.000
_cell.angle_alpha   90.00
_cell.angle_beta   90.00
_cell.angle_gamma   90.00
#
_symmetry.space_group_name_H-M   'P 1'
#
loop_
_entity.id
_entity.type
_entity.pdbx_description
1 polymer ?
#
loop_
_entity_poly.entity_id
_entity_poly.type
_entity_poly.pdbx_seq_one_letter_code
_entity_poly.pdbx_strand_id
1 'polypeptide(L)'
;GIETSFRDIKDYKFGMGMGDVHISNPVRRDRLFLFSALAIVLLTLLGKAGDSVGLERTIKVNTSKSRTYSFFRQGVIYYQLLPKMKEANAVLLMDKFIYYLKQHRLYTRTLGII
;
A
#
# COMPACT_ATOMS: atom_id res chain seq x y z
N GLY A 1 1.18 -14.94 3.08
CA GLY A 1 0.46 -16.13 2.58
C GLY A 1 -0.36 -15.70 1.40
N ILE A 2 -0.36 -16.47 0.32
CA ILE A 2 -1.10 -16.18 -0.92
C ILE A 2 -2.60 -15.93 -0.65
N GLU A 3 -3.16 -16.61 0.34
CA GLU A 3 -4.55 -16.49 0.84
C GLU A 3 -4.99 -15.05 1.14
N THR A 4 -4.11 -14.23 1.76
CA THR A 4 -4.48 -12.86 2.15
C THR A 4 -4.54 -11.93 0.93
N SER A 5 -3.64 -12.11 -0.04
CA SER A 5 -3.72 -11.40 -1.33
C SER A 5 -4.96 -11.80 -2.12
N PHE A 6 -5.33 -13.09 -2.14
CA PHE A 6 -6.56 -13.53 -2.82
C PHE A 6 -7.83 -12.98 -2.17
N ARG A 7 -7.86 -12.88 -0.83
CA ARG A 7 -8.98 -12.26 -0.11
C ARG A 7 -9.11 -10.78 -0.45
N ASP A 8 -7.99 -10.07 -0.54
CA ASP A 8 -7.99 -8.65 -0.89
C ASP A 8 -8.35 -8.40 -2.36
N ILE A 9 -8.02 -9.31 -3.30
CA ILE A 9 -8.42 -9.17 -4.72
C ILE A 9 -9.93 -9.34 -4.91
N LYS A 10 -10.59 -10.17 -4.09
CA LYS A 10 -12.03 -10.50 -4.24
C LYS A 10 -12.99 -9.45 -3.69
N ASP A 11 -12.49 -8.43 -3.00
CA ASP A 11 -13.34 -7.39 -2.43
C ASP A 11 -13.45 -6.24 -3.46
N TYR A 12 -14.69 -5.95 -3.90
CA TYR A 12 -15.03 -5.04 -4.99
C TYR A 12 -14.43 -3.63 -4.82
N LYS A 13 -14.20 -3.21 -3.57
CA LYS A 13 -13.54 -1.94 -3.22
C LYS A 13 -12.01 -1.95 -3.43
N PHE A 14 -11.40 -3.11 -3.58
CA PHE A 14 -9.94 -3.31 -3.54
C PHE A 14 -9.31 -3.52 -4.90
N GLY A 15 -10.08 -3.98 -5.89
CA GLY A 15 -9.70 -3.85 -7.31
C GLY A 15 -9.77 -2.42 -7.84
N MET A 16 -9.86 -1.41 -6.95
CA MET A 16 -10.11 0.00 -7.27
C MET A 16 -11.34 0.24 -8.16
N GLY A 17 -12.34 -0.65 -8.13
CA GLY A 17 -13.51 -0.58 -9.00
C GLY A 17 -13.20 -0.79 -10.49
N MET A 18 -12.02 -1.30 -10.85
CA MET A 18 -11.60 -1.43 -12.25
C MET A 18 -12.48 -2.38 -13.08
N GLY A 19 -13.09 -3.38 -12.45
CA GLY A 19 -14.04 -4.29 -13.11
C GLY A 19 -15.31 -3.59 -13.58
N ASP A 20 -15.67 -2.47 -12.95
CA ASP A 20 -16.92 -1.73 -13.20
C ASP A 20 -16.69 -0.49 -14.05
N VAL A 21 -15.44 -0.07 -14.17
CA VAL A 21 -15.01 1.09 -14.95
C VAL A 21 -15.04 0.74 -16.45
N HIS A 22 -16.18 0.99 -17.08
CA HIS A 22 -16.34 0.92 -18.53
C HIS A 22 -15.75 2.18 -19.20
N ILE A 23 -14.50 2.10 -19.63
CA ILE A 23 -13.84 3.18 -20.37
C ILE A 23 -13.85 2.86 -21.87
N SER A 24 -14.52 3.70 -22.65
CA SER A 24 -14.61 3.59 -24.11
C SER A 24 -13.31 3.93 -24.86
N ASN A 25 -12.38 4.66 -24.23
CA ASN A 25 -11.10 5.04 -24.82
C ASN A 25 -9.94 4.22 -24.24
N PRO A 26 -9.30 3.34 -25.04
CA PRO A 26 -8.25 2.44 -24.54
C PRO A 26 -7.04 3.19 -23.97
N VAL A 27 -6.66 4.34 -24.54
CA VAL A 27 -5.52 5.13 -24.04
C VAL A 27 -5.83 5.75 -22.68
N ARG A 28 -7.07 6.17 -22.43
CA ARG A 28 -7.50 6.65 -21.10
C ARG A 28 -7.48 5.52 -20.07
N ARG A 29 -7.94 4.34 -20.48
CA ARG A 29 -7.96 3.13 -19.66
C ARG A 29 -6.54 2.72 -19.24
N ASP A 30 -5.61 2.67 -20.20
CA ASP A 30 -4.24 2.23 -19.94
C ASP A 30 -3.49 3.22 -19.02
N ARG A 31 -3.74 4.53 -19.17
CA ARG A 31 -3.23 5.53 -18.21
C ARG A 31 -3.80 5.34 -16.81
N LEU A 32 -5.11 5.08 -16.69
CA LEU A 32 -5.74 4.82 -15.39
C LEU A 32 -5.14 3.56 -14.74
N PHE A 33 -4.96 2.48 -15.52
CA PHE A 33 -4.30 1.27 -15.05
C PHE A 33 -2.87 1.52 -14.58
N LEU A 34 -2.11 2.34 -15.29
CA LEU A 34 -0.76 2.72 -14.86
C LEU A 34 -0.78 3.41 -13.49
N PHE A 35 -1.64 4.41 -13.31
CA PHE A 35 -1.77 5.12 -12.02
C PHE A 35 -2.17 4.18 -10.89
N SER A 36 -3.13 3.31 -11.14
CA SER A 36 -3.59 2.37 -10.13
C SER A 36 -2.54 1.31 -9.80
N ALA A 37 -1.82 0.78 -10.79
CA ALA A 37 -0.70 -0.12 -10.55
C ALA A 37 0.38 0.57 -9.70
N LEU A 38 0.70 1.82 -9.99
CA LEU A 38 1.61 2.64 -9.19
C LEU A 38 1.12 2.82 -7.75
N ALA A 39 -0.16 3.17 -7.57
CA ALA A 39 -0.77 3.33 -6.26
C ALA A 39 -0.75 2.01 -5.45
N ILE A 40 -1.04 0.86 -6.08
CA ILE A 40 -0.95 -0.45 -5.45
C ILE A 40 0.48 -0.72 -4.96
N VAL A 41 1.49 -0.45 -5.80
CA VAL A 41 2.90 -0.64 -5.43
C VAL A 41 3.29 0.26 -4.25
N LEU A 42 2.95 1.55 -4.30
CA LEU A 42 3.26 2.51 -3.24
C LEU A 42 2.59 2.13 -1.91
N LEU A 43 1.31 1.77 -1.94
CA LEU A 43 0.58 1.33 -0.75
C LEU A 43 1.15 0.00 -0.21
N THR A 44 1.54 -0.93 -1.08
CA THR A 44 2.18 -2.18 -0.65
C THR A 44 3.52 -1.92 0.05
N LEU A 45 4.32 -0.98 -0.46
CA LEU A 45 5.56 -0.55 0.19
C LEU A 45 5.31 0.13 1.53
N LEU A 46 4.27 0.96 1.64
CA LEU A 46 3.88 1.60 2.90
C LEU A 46 3.46 0.56 3.95
N GLY A 47 2.71 -0.47 3.56
CA GLY A 47 2.37 -1.58 4.46
C GLY A 47 3.60 -2.35 4.91
N LYS A 48 4.53 -2.66 3.99
CA LYS A 48 5.81 -3.29 4.32
C LYS A 48 6.64 -2.45 5.30
N ALA A 49 6.65 -1.12 5.13
CA ALA A 49 7.30 -0.20 6.06
C ALA A 49 6.68 -0.31 7.46
N GLY A 50 5.35 -0.24 7.56
CA GLY A 50 4.63 -0.35 8.83
C GLY A 50 4.82 -1.70 9.55
N ASP A 51 4.84 -2.79 8.81
CA ASP A 51 5.15 -4.14 9.32
C ASP A 51 6.58 -4.19 9.89
N SER A 52 7.56 -3.61 9.18
CA SER A 52 8.98 -3.60 9.58
C SER A 52 9.24 -2.82 10.87
N VAL A 53 8.43 -1.79 11.16
CA VAL A 53 8.52 -0.99 12.39
C VAL A 53 7.61 -1.51 13.50
N GLY A 54 6.92 -2.64 13.28
CA GLY A 54 6.06 -3.27 14.28
C GLY A 54 4.72 -2.57 14.53
N LEU A 55 4.33 -1.64 13.65
CA LEU A 55 3.04 -0.94 13.75
C LEU A 55 1.85 -1.85 13.45
N GLU A 56 2.05 -3.06 12.92
CA GLU A 56 0.96 -4.01 12.68
C GLU A 56 0.12 -4.26 13.95
N ARG A 57 0.79 -4.27 15.12
CA ARG A 57 0.14 -4.43 16.44
C ARG A 57 -0.88 -3.35 16.76
N THR A 58 -0.75 -2.16 16.18
CA THR A 58 -1.69 -1.05 16.42
C THR A 58 -2.95 -1.17 15.57
N ILE A 59 -2.89 -1.90 14.47
CA ILE A 59 -4.02 -2.08 13.54
C ILE A 59 -4.75 -3.40 13.81
N LYS A 60 -4.03 -4.40 14.31
CA LYS A 60 -4.55 -5.73 14.52
C LYS A 60 -5.23 -5.85 15.88
N VAL A 61 -6.52 -6.19 15.86
CA VAL A 61 -7.32 -6.46 17.08
C VAL A 61 -7.02 -7.85 17.65
N ASN A 62 -6.55 -8.77 16.83
CA ASN A 62 -6.26 -10.16 17.23
C ASN A 62 -4.85 -10.33 17.81
N THR A 63 -4.70 -11.15 18.84
CA THR A 63 -3.42 -11.50 19.48
C THR A 63 -2.60 -12.56 18.74
N SER A 64 -3.08 -13.05 17.59
CA SER A 64 -2.39 -14.09 16.82
C SER A 64 -1.02 -13.63 16.32
N LYS A 65 -0.03 -14.54 16.32
CA LYS A 65 1.33 -14.27 15.79
C LYS A 65 1.39 -14.28 14.26
N SER A 66 0.37 -14.80 13.57
CA SER A 66 0.33 -14.88 12.11
C SER A 66 -0.22 -13.59 11.49
N ARG A 67 0.40 -13.09 10.43
CA ARG A 67 -0.01 -11.86 9.74
C ARG A 67 -1.45 -11.96 9.23
N THR A 68 -2.29 -11.00 9.62
CA THR A 68 -3.73 -11.04 9.32
C THR A 68 -4.09 -10.27 8.07
N TYR A 69 -3.37 -9.19 7.78
CA TYR A 69 -3.59 -8.34 6.61
C TYR A 69 -2.47 -8.55 5.58
N SER A 70 -2.79 -8.42 4.28
CA SER A 70 -1.71 -8.28 3.29
C SER A 70 -0.98 -6.94 3.48
N PHE A 71 0.22 -6.82 2.90
CA PHE A 71 0.94 -5.55 2.91
C PHE A 71 0.15 -4.42 2.23
N PHE A 72 -0.54 -4.71 1.11
CA PHE A 72 -1.38 -3.72 0.46
C PHE A 72 -2.48 -3.22 1.41
N ARG A 73 -3.16 -4.15 2.11
CA ARG A 73 -4.23 -3.80 3.05
C ARG A 73 -3.70 -3.00 4.24
N GLN A 74 -2.56 -3.40 4.81
CA GLN A 74 -1.88 -2.64 5.85
C GLN A 74 -1.57 -1.22 5.36
N GLY A 75 -1.03 -1.07 4.15
CA GLY A 75 -0.71 0.21 3.55
C GLY A 75 -1.92 1.13 3.37
N VAL A 76 -3.05 0.60 2.90
CA VAL A 76 -4.31 1.35 2.82
C VAL A 76 -4.75 1.85 4.19
N ILE A 77 -4.67 0.99 5.22
CA ILE A 77 -5.06 1.38 6.58
C ILE A 77 -4.10 2.46 7.11
N TYR A 78 -2.79 2.30 6.94
CA TYR A 78 -1.82 3.33 7.35
C TYR A 78 -2.06 4.66 6.64
N TYR A 79 -2.35 4.65 5.33
CA TYR A 79 -2.65 5.87 4.59
C TYR A 79 -3.90 6.58 5.12
N GLN A 80 -4.95 5.83 5.49
CA GLN A 80 -6.16 6.39 6.10
C GLN A 80 -5.92 6.90 7.54
N LEU A 81 -5.01 6.27 8.27
CA LEU A 81 -4.69 6.63 9.65
C LEU A 81 -3.68 7.78 9.76
N LEU A 82 -2.83 8.01 8.75
CA LEU A 82 -1.78 9.05 8.72
C LEU A 82 -2.24 10.40 9.29
N PRO A 83 -3.40 10.97 8.91
CA PRO A 83 -3.85 12.27 9.42
C PRO A 83 -4.15 12.30 10.92
N LYS A 84 -4.45 11.14 11.53
CA LYS A 84 -4.83 10.98 12.94
C LYS A 84 -3.76 10.24 13.74
N MET A 85 -2.66 9.85 13.10
CA MET A 85 -1.61 9.04 13.70
C MET A 85 -0.77 9.90 14.64
N LYS A 86 -0.27 9.30 15.73
CA LYS A 86 0.74 9.95 16.57
C LYS A 86 1.96 10.29 15.73
N GLU A 87 2.44 11.51 15.85
CA GLU A 87 3.52 12.05 15.01
C GLU A 87 4.79 11.19 15.04
N ALA A 88 5.19 10.70 16.21
CA ALA A 88 6.33 9.78 16.35
C ALA A 88 6.19 8.49 15.51
N ASN A 89 4.97 7.95 15.42
CA ASN A 89 4.71 6.75 14.61
C ASN A 89 4.65 7.09 13.12
N ALA A 90 4.13 8.27 12.76
CA ALA A 90 4.08 8.75 11.38
C ALA A 90 5.50 8.99 10.84
N VAL A 91 6.38 9.63 11.61
CA VAL A 91 7.79 9.82 11.25
C VAL A 91 8.49 8.48 11.06
N LEU A 92 8.32 7.54 12.00
CA LEU A 92 8.96 6.22 11.92
C LEU A 92 8.50 5.43 10.68
N LEU A 93 7.20 5.49 10.38
CA LEU A 93 6.62 4.86 9.19
C LEU A 93 7.19 5.49 7.91
N MET A 94 7.22 6.83 7.85
CA MET A 94 7.68 7.56 6.66
C MET A 94 9.17 7.40 6.42
N ASP A 95 10.00 7.37 7.46
CA ASP A 95 11.44 7.14 7.34
C ASP A 95 11.74 5.76 6.73
N LYS A 96 11.08 4.71 7.23
CA LYS A 96 11.19 3.37 6.62
C LYS A 96 10.59 3.27 5.23
N PHE A 97 9.51 3.99 4.97
CA PHE A 97 8.94 4.07 3.63
C PHE A 97 9.92 4.70 2.63
N ILE A 98 10.56 5.82 3.00
CA ILE A 98 11.60 6.48 2.19
C ILE A 98 12.80 5.54 2.00
N TYR A 99 13.23 4.84 3.06
CA TYR A 99 14.30 3.84 2.95
C TYR A 99 13.98 2.79 1.88
N TYR A 100 12.77 2.21 1.89
CA TYR A 100 12.39 1.22 0.88
C TYR A 100 12.23 1.83 -0.52
N LEU A 101 11.74 3.06 -0.64
CA LEU A 101 11.68 3.77 -1.92
C LEU A 101 13.08 3.98 -2.51
N LYS A 102 14.06 4.40 -1.71
CA LYS A 102 15.45 4.62 -2.15
C LYS A 102 16.13 3.32 -2.60
N GLN A 103 15.72 2.16 -2.09
CA GLN A 103 16.28 0.87 -2.51
C GLN A 103 15.79 0.41 -3.90
N HIS A 104 14.63 0.89 -4.36
CA HIS A 104 14.12 0.53 -5.67
C HIS A 104 14.69 1.45 -6.76
N ARG A 105 15.64 0.94 -7.55
CA ARG A 105 16.32 1.65 -8.68
C ARG A 105 15.40 2.42 -9.62
N LEU A 106 14.15 1.98 -9.78
CA LEU A 106 13.16 2.68 -10.60
C LEU A 106 12.79 4.02 -9.97
N TYR A 107 12.50 4.09 -8.67
CA TYR A 107 12.04 5.30 -7.98
C TYR A 107 13.15 6.36 -7.85
N THR A 108 14.39 5.94 -7.61
CA THR A 108 15.55 6.85 -7.59
C THR A 108 15.76 7.54 -8.95
N ARG A 109 15.44 6.85 -10.05
CA ARG A 109 15.68 7.34 -11.42
C ARG A 109 14.47 8.05 -12.03
N THR A 110 13.24 7.68 -11.67
CA THR A 110 12.01 8.26 -12.25
C THR A 110 11.37 9.34 -11.39
N LEU A 111 11.54 9.31 -10.06
CA LEU A 111 10.88 10.23 -9.13
C LEU A 111 11.83 11.23 -8.46
N GLY A 112 13.14 11.17 -8.74
CA GLY A 112 14.09 12.20 -8.31
C GLY A 112 14.23 12.33 -6.78
N ILE A 113 14.00 11.26 -6.03
CA ILE A 113 14.17 11.25 -4.58
C ILE A 113 15.67 11.14 -4.27
N ILE A 114 16.31 12.29 -4.03
CA ILE A 114 17.70 12.42 -3.57
C ILE A 114 17.77 12.21 -2.05
#